data_AF-A0A1S1P0W3-F1
#
_entry.id   AF-A0A1S1P0W3-F1
#
_cell.length_a   1.000
_cell.length_b   1.000
_cell.length_c   1.000
_cell.angle_alpha   90.00
_cell.angle_beta   90.00
_cell.angle_gamma   90.00
#
_symmetry.space_group_name_H-M   'P 1'
#
loop_
_entity.id
_entity.type
_entity.pdbx_description
1 polymer ?
#
loop_
_entity_poly.entity_id
_entity_poly.type
_entity_poly.pdbx_seq_one_letter_code
_entity_poly.pdbx_strand_id
1 'polypeptide(L)'
;MTTSPPKRARLPVLDAALTTVRGRDMRGLVRPELSVCAVSILQLAARGYALGLYSPSDARLLCQAVTGLAEVLPSNPDDRREPRS
;
A
#
# COMPACT_ATOMS: atom_id res chain seq x y z
N MET A 1 19.74 16.76 7.43
CA MET A 1 19.23 15.55 6.74
C MET A 1 19.83 15.52 5.35
N THR A 2 20.65 14.53 5.02
CA THR A 2 21.26 14.41 3.68
C THR A 2 20.23 13.88 2.69
N THR A 3 19.75 14.74 1.80
CA THR A 3 18.89 14.35 0.67
C THR A 3 19.75 13.65 -0.37
N SER A 4 19.81 12.32 -0.31
CA SER A 4 20.39 11.52 -1.40
C SER A 4 19.50 11.65 -2.64
N PRO A 5 20.06 11.92 -3.83
CA PRO A 5 19.28 12.00 -5.06
C PRO A 5 18.73 10.62 -5.43
N PRO A 6 17.57 10.55 -6.11
CA PRO A 6 17.01 9.29 -6.60
C PRO A 6 17.96 8.65 -7.61
N LYS A 7 18.22 7.35 -7.45
CA LYS A 7 19.08 6.51 -8.29
C LYS A 7 18.28 5.69 -9.32
N ARG A 8 16.97 5.54 -9.13
CA ARG A 8 16.10 4.75 -10.00
C ARG A 8 14.90 5.55 -10.50
N ALA A 9 14.47 5.24 -11.71
CA ALA A 9 13.18 5.68 -12.24
C ALA A 9 12.03 5.18 -11.36
N ARG A 10 10.87 5.82 -11.41
CA ARG A 10 9.68 5.36 -10.66
C ARG A 10 9.26 3.97 -11.10
N LEU A 11 8.72 3.19 -10.16
CA LEU A 11 8.15 1.88 -10.46
C LEU A 11 6.62 2.01 -10.54
N PRO A 12 5.99 1.83 -11.73
CA PRO A 12 4.56 2.08 -11.91
C PRO A 12 3.65 1.29 -10.96
N VAL A 13 4.08 0.11 -10.51
CA VAL A 13 3.31 -0.73 -9.57
C VAL A 13 3.10 -0.06 -8.21
N LEU A 14 4.02 0.82 -7.77
CA LEU A 14 3.88 1.58 -6.52
C LEU A 14 2.79 2.63 -6.63
N ASP A 15 2.74 3.34 -7.78
CA ASP A 15 1.70 4.32 -8.08
C ASP A 15 0.32 3.65 -8.22
N ALA A 16 0.28 2.47 -8.84
CA ALA A 16 -0.94 1.66 -8.97
C ALA A 16 -1.45 1.17 -7.60
N ALA A 17 -0.56 0.68 -6.72
CA ALA A 17 -0.92 0.26 -5.37
C ALA A 17 -1.47 1.43 -4.54
N LEU A 18 -0.82 2.61 -4.62
CA LEU A 18 -1.30 3.83 -3.94
C LEU A 18 -2.68 4.25 -4.41
N THR A 19 -2.90 4.24 -5.73
CA THR A 19 -4.20 4.57 -6.33
C THR A 19 -5.27 3.59 -5.87
N THR A 20 -4.95 2.30 -5.79
CA THR A 20 -5.88 1.26 -5.35
C THR A 20 -6.30 1.47 -3.90
N VAL A 21 -5.33 1.63 -2.99
CA VAL A 21 -5.62 1.85 -1.55
C VAL A 21 -6.47 3.10 -1.35
N ARG A 22 -6.09 4.23 -1.97
CA ARG A 22 -6.84 5.48 -1.87
C ARG A 22 -8.24 5.38 -2.47
N GLY A 23 -8.39 4.68 -3.58
CA GLY A 23 -9.69 4.46 -4.21
C GLY A 23 -10.63 3.64 -3.33
N ARG A 24 -10.11 2.65 -2.60
CA ARG A 24 -10.90 1.86 -1.64
C ARG A 24 -11.25 2.67 -0.39
N ASP A 25 -10.32 3.47 0.13
CA ASP A 25 -10.53 4.38 1.25
C ASP A 25 -11.64 5.40 0.96
N MET A 26 -11.59 6.06 -0.21
CA MET A 26 -12.65 6.99 -0.65
C MET A 26 -14.03 6.35 -0.75
N ARG A 27 -14.09 5.02 -0.96
CA ARG A 27 -15.35 4.25 -1.02
C ARG A 27 -15.77 3.69 0.33
N GLY A 28 -15.02 3.95 1.41
CA GLY A 28 -15.27 3.38 2.74
C GLY A 28 -15.07 1.86 2.80
N LEU A 29 -14.28 1.29 1.89
CA LEU A 29 -14.04 -0.15 1.76
C LEU A 29 -12.81 -0.64 2.55
N VAL A 30 -12.17 0.25 3.29
CA VAL A 30 -11.02 -0.02 4.14
C VAL A 30 -11.18 0.78 5.41
N ARG A 31 -10.68 0.26 6.52
CA ARG A 31 -10.56 1.01 7.76
C ARG A 31 -9.63 2.23 7.59
N PRO A 32 -9.96 3.40 8.16
CA PRO A 32 -9.11 4.59 8.05
C PRO A 32 -7.67 4.35 8.54
N GLU A 33 -7.49 3.61 9.64
CA GLU A 33 -6.15 3.34 10.20
C GLU A 33 -5.32 2.45 9.27
N LEU A 34 -5.98 1.49 8.61
CA LEU A 34 -5.35 0.63 7.62
C LEU A 34 -5.02 1.41 6.33
N SER A 35 -5.90 2.30 5.88
CA SER A 35 -5.62 3.20 4.76
C SER A 35 -4.38 4.05 5.03
N VAL A 36 -4.33 4.72 6.19
CA VAL A 36 -3.19 5.57 6.59
C VAL A 36 -1.89 4.76 6.65
N CYS A 37 -1.92 3.58 7.25
CA CYS A 37 -0.75 2.69 7.30
C CYS A 37 -0.31 2.26 5.89
N ALA A 38 -1.24 1.77 5.06
CA ALA A 38 -0.95 1.29 3.72
C ALA A 38 -0.37 2.39 2.83
N VAL A 39 -0.95 3.60 2.85
CA VAL A 39 -0.42 4.76 2.11
C VAL A 39 0.98 5.12 2.60
N SER A 40 1.21 5.16 3.91
CA SER A 40 2.52 5.49 4.49
C SER A 40 3.59 4.48 4.09
N ILE A 41 3.27 3.19 4.16
CA ILE A 41 4.18 2.10 3.73
C ILE A 41 4.52 2.26 2.25
N LEU A 42 3.53 2.48 1.38
CA LEU A 42 3.77 2.60 -0.06
C LEU A 42 4.56 3.87 -0.44
N GLN A 43 4.39 4.98 0.28
CA GLN A 43 5.20 6.18 0.07
C GLN A 43 6.66 5.99 0.51
N LEU A 44 6.88 5.32 1.64
CA LEU A 44 8.22 4.92 2.07
C LEU A 44 8.83 3.90 1.09
N ALA A 45 8.00 3.02 0.52
CA ALA A 45 8.37 2.06 -0.51
C ALA A 45 8.79 2.74 -1.83
N ALA A 46 8.10 3.81 -2.22
CA ALA A 46 8.49 4.62 -3.38
C ALA A 46 9.84 5.29 -3.15
N ARG A 47 10.04 5.86 -1.96
CA ARG A 47 11.27 6.57 -1.62
C ARG A 47 12.47 5.63 -1.51
N GLY A 48 12.36 4.52 -0.79
CA GLY A 48 13.47 3.58 -0.65
C GLY A 48 13.83 2.89 -1.97
N TYR A 49 12.83 2.59 -2.82
CA TYR A 49 13.08 2.07 -4.17
C TYR A 49 13.84 3.09 -5.03
N ALA A 50 13.40 4.35 -5.02
CA ALA A 50 14.07 5.43 -5.74
C ALA A 50 15.52 5.61 -5.27
N LEU A 51 15.81 5.39 -3.99
CA LEU A 51 17.17 5.41 -3.42
C LEU A 51 17.98 4.12 -3.66
N GLY A 52 17.35 3.07 -4.21
CA GLY A 52 18.00 1.79 -4.50
C GLY A 52 18.18 0.87 -3.29
N LEU A 53 17.36 1.03 -2.24
CA LEU A 53 17.50 0.29 -0.98
C LEU A 53 16.99 -1.16 -1.01
N TYR A 54 16.18 -1.54 -2.01
CA TYR A 54 15.68 -2.92 -2.20
C TYR A 54 15.47 -3.20 -3.68
N SER A 55 15.32 -4.46 -4.06
CA SER A 55 15.15 -4.85 -5.46
C SER A 55 13.76 -4.48 -6.01
N PRO A 56 13.57 -4.41 -7.34
CA PRO A 56 12.24 -4.25 -7.94
C PRO A 56 11.27 -5.37 -7.54
N SER A 57 11.76 -6.59 -7.33
CA SER A 57 10.95 -7.74 -6.92
C SER A 57 10.40 -7.56 -5.50
N ASP A 58 11.23 -7.10 -4.57
CA ASP A 58 10.80 -6.82 -3.18
C ASP A 58 9.74 -5.72 -3.14
N ALA A 59 9.93 -4.66 -3.94
CA ALA A 59 8.95 -3.58 -4.06
C ALA A 59 7.61 -4.09 -4.61
N ARG A 60 7.62 -5.00 -5.60
CA ARG A 60 6.40 -5.62 -6.15
C ARG A 60 5.69 -6.50 -5.12
N LEU A 61 6.44 -7.33 -4.39
CA LEU A 61 5.88 -8.18 -3.34
C LEU A 61 5.23 -7.33 -2.23
N LEU A 62 5.89 -6.24 -1.82
CA LEU A 62 5.33 -5.31 -0.85
C LEU A 62 4.04 -4.67 -1.36
N CYS A 63 3.99 -4.23 -2.62
CA CYS A 63 2.77 -3.69 -3.22
C CYS A 63 1.63 -4.70 -3.17
N GLN A 64 1.89 -5.95 -3.58
CA GLN A 64 0.91 -7.02 -3.56
C GLN A 64 0.39 -7.31 -2.15
N ALA A 65 1.28 -7.39 -1.16
CA ALA A 65 0.91 -7.66 0.22
C ALA A 65 0.04 -6.53 0.81
N VAL A 66 0.44 -5.26 0.59
CA VAL A 66 -0.31 -4.10 1.11
C VAL A 66 -1.66 -3.95 0.43
N THR A 67 -1.73 -4.12 -0.90
CA THR A 67 -2.99 -4.10 -1.63
C THR A 67 -3.91 -5.24 -1.19
N GLY A 68 -3.38 -6.46 -1.04
CA GLY A 68 -4.16 -7.61 -0.56
C GLY A 68 -4.71 -7.39 0.86
N LEU A 69 -3.94 -6.78 1.76
CA LEU A 69 -4.45 -6.40 3.08
C LEU A 69 -5.62 -5.41 3.00
N ALA A 70 -5.52 -4.41 2.14
CA ALA A 70 -6.60 -3.43 1.94
C ALA A 70 -7.84 -4.04 1.25
N GLU A 71 -7.70 -5.16 0.56
CA GLU A 71 -8.79 -5.88 -0.08
C GLU A 71 -9.51 -6.86 0.85
N VAL A 72 -8.75 -7.56 1.70
CA VAL A 72 -9.27 -8.67 2.51
C VAL A 72 -9.79 -8.21 3.87
N LEU A 73 -9.23 -7.14 4.44
CA LEU A 73 -9.65 -6.67 5.75
C LEU A 73 -10.94 -5.85 5.63
N PRO A 74 -12.01 -6.22 6.36
CA PRO A 74 -13.27 -5.51 6.28
C PRO A 74 -13.15 -4.11 6.87
N SER A 75 -13.97 -3.19 6.35
CA SER A 75 -14.12 -1.83 6.88
C SER A 75 -14.64 -1.83 8.30
N ASN A 76 -15.50 -2.80 8.65
CA ASN A 76 -16.07 -2.97 9.97
C ASN A 76 -15.63 -4.33 10.56
N PRO A 77 -15.02 -4.37 11.77
CA PRO A 77 -14.67 -5.63 12.43
C PRO A 77 -15.88 -6.53 12.73
N ASP A 78 -17.08 -5.97 12.84
CA ASP A 78 -18.32 -6.74 13.06
C ASP A 78 -18.79 -7.48 11.79
N ASP A 79 -18.35 -7.07 10.58
CA ASP A 79 -18.67 -7.79 9.33
C ASP A 79 -18.06 -9.20 9.31
N ARG A 80 -17.07 -9.48 10.18
CA ARG A 80 -16.51 -10.84 10.34
C ARG A 80 -17.44 -11.78 11.10
N ARG A 81 -18.45 -11.26 11.79
CA ARG A 81 -19.32 -12.02 12.68
C ARG A 81 -20.57 -12.56 12.01
N GLU A 82 -20.91 -12.10 10.79
CA GLU A 82 -22.02 -12.71 10.06
C GLU A 82 -21.60 -14.09 9.55
N PRO A 83 -22.23 -15.18 10.01
CA PRO A 83 -22.03 -16.49 9.41
C PRO A 83 -22.62 -16.43 8.01
N ARG A 84 -21.90 -16.93 7.02
CA ARG A 84 -22.47 -17.17 5.69
C ARG A 84 -23.60 -18.19 5.86
N SER A 85 -24.85 -17.74 5.76
CA SER A 85 -26.05 -18.58 5.68
C SER A 85 -26.20 -19.24 4.31
#